data_AF-A0A6L3NPY0-F1
#
_entry.id   AF-A0A6L3NPY0-F1
#
_cell.length_a   1.000
_cell.length_b   1.000
_cell.length_c   1.000
_cell.angle_alpha   90.00
_cell.angle_beta   90.00
_cell.angle_gamma   90.00
#
_symmetry.space_group_name_H-M   'P 1'
#
loop_
_entity.id
_entity.type
_entity.pdbx_description
1 polymer ?
#
loop_
_entity_poly.entity_id
_entity_poly.type
_entity_poly.pdbx_seq_one_letter_code
_entity_poly.pdbx_strand_id
1 'polypeptide(L)'
;MSVQFQVKLASGAENGWAKLASRAARVVLARQDMSYTELAGELAKLGVTESAHAIEAKVSRGTFRFAFFLQLIAGSRTDCPYLWADALSSTETWQARSSTVFAAEMTGQPWLNWQMLSNRLQEIGVSLPSESLQAQIESGSFATTLFLQCATVCRFESIYRFLDTSELHRVALANSPQS
;
A
#
# COMPACT_ATOMS: atom_id res chain seq x y z
N MET A 1 0.00 -24.77 1.13
CA MET A 1 -0.15 -24.68 -0.33
C MET A 1 -0.10 -23.20 -0.69
N SER A 2 1.06 -22.72 -1.14
CA SER A 2 1.26 -21.30 -1.46
C SER A 2 0.89 -21.05 -2.91
N VAL A 3 -0.17 -20.29 -3.14
CA VAL A 3 -0.53 -19.82 -4.48
C VAL A 3 0.52 -18.79 -4.89
N GLN A 4 1.35 -19.17 -5.86
CA GLN A 4 2.32 -18.27 -6.49
C GLN A 4 1.54 -17.16 -7.19
N PHE A 5 1.64 -15.94 -6.65
CA PHE A 5 1.24 -14.72 -7.32
C PHE A 5 2.23 -14.46 -8.47
N GLN A 6 1.94 -15.00 -9.65
CA GLN A 6 2.55 -14.55 -10.90
C GLN A 6 1.47 -13.92 -11.77
N VAL A 7 1.17 -12.66 -11.47
CA VAL A 7 0.62 -11.76 -12.48
C VAL A 7 1.81 -11.36 -13.35
N LYS A 8 1.77 -11.73 -14.64
CA LYS A 8 2.79 -11.36 -15.63
C LYS A 8 2.66 -9.85 -15.89
N LEU A 9 3.47 -9.06 -15.21
CA LEU A 9 3.44 -7.59 -15.26
C LEU A 9 4.53 -7.05 -16.20
N ALA A 10 4.17 -6.05 -17.02
CA ALA A 10 5.11 -5.33 -17.87
C ALA A 10 6.21 -4.68 -16.99
N SER A 11 7.46 -5.08 -17.22
CA SER A 11 8.62 -4.84 -16.35
C SER A 11 8.97 -3.36 -16.10
N GLY A 12 8.45 -2.42 -16.91
CA GLY A 12 8.62 -0.98 -16.69
C GLY A 12 7.65 -0.37 -15.68
N ALA A 13 6.43 -0.89 -15.61
CA ALA A 13 5.32 -0.30 -14.85
C ALA A 13 5.42 -0.52 -13.35
N GLU A 14 5.78 -1.74 -12.97
CA GLU A 14 6.06 -2.13 -11.58
C GLU A 14 7.17 -1.27 -10.96
N ASN A 15 8.13 -0.81 -11.76
CA ASN A 15 9.26 -0.04 -11.26
C ASN A 15 8.84 1.35 -10.72
N GLY A 16 7.85 2.01 -11.33
CA GLY A 16 7.37 3.32 -10.88
C GLY A 16 6.60 3.23 -9.55
N TRP A 17 5.63 2.31 -9.48
CA TRP A 17 4.82 2.10 -8.28
C TRP A 17 5.65 1.56 -7.11
N ALA A 18 6.58 0.64 -7.37
CA ALA A 18 7.49 0.14 -6.33
C ALA A 18 8.38 1.25 -5.77
N LYS A 19 8.92 2.15 -6.60
CA LYS A 19 9.68 3.32 -6.14
C LYS A 19 8.84 4.23 -5.25
N LEU A 20 7.56 4.43 -5.56
CA LEU A 20 6.65 5.19 -4.70
C LEU A 20 6.42 4.49 -3.36
N ALA A 21 6.22 3.17 -3.35
CA ALA A 21 6.10 2.40 -2.11
C ALA A 21 7.38 2.50 -1.25
N SER A 22 8.56 2.37 -1.87
CA SER A 22 9.85 2.60 -1.20
C SER A 22 9.95 3.99 -0.59
N ARG A 23 9.57 5.03 -1.35
CA ARG A 23 9.61 6.42 -0.88
C ARG A 23 8.66 6.63 0.29
N ALA A 24 7.43 6.14 0.21
CA ALA A 24 6.45 6.23 1.29
C ALA A 24 6.99 5.60 2.59
N ALA A 25 7.57 4.39 2.50
CA ALA A 25 8.19 3.73 3.65
C ALA A 25 9.37 4.52 4.23
N ARG A 26 10.22 5.11 3.38
CA ARG A 26 11.34 5.96 3.84
C ARG A 26 10.85 7.25 4.49
N VAL A 27 9.78 7.86 3.99
CA VAL A 27 9.18 9.06 4.60
C VAL A 27 8.66 8.75 6.00
N VAL A 28 8.02 7.59 6.20
CA VAL A 28 7.57 7.14 7.52
C VAL A 28 8.76 7.07 8.49
N LEU A 29 9.86 6.44 8.10
CA LEU A 29 11.02 6.28 8.99
C LEU A 29 11.77 7.59 9.23
N ALA A 30 11.98 8.37 8.17
CA ALA A 30 12.71 9.64 8.26
C ALA A 30 12.00 10.67 9.14
N ARG A 31 10.67 10.62 9.24
CA ARG A 31 9.89 11.50 10.14
C ARG A 31 10.19 11.32 11.61
N GLN A 32 10.65 10.14 11.99
CA GLN A 32 10.91 9.76 13.37
C GLN A 32 12.40 9.50 13.60
N ASP A 33 13.25 9.86 12.62
CA ASP A 33 14.69 9.56 12.60
C ASP A 33 15.02 8.09 12.93
N MET A 34 14.16 7.17 12.48
CA MET A 34 14.19 5.77 12.89
C MET A 34 15.01 4.91 11.94
N SER A 35 15.98 4.17 12.47
CA SER A 35 16.76 3.18 11.74
C SER A 35 15.99 1.87 11.52
N TYR A 36 16.43 1.06 10.56
CA TYR A 36 15.85 -0.29 10.34
C TYR A 36 16.04 -1.23 11.53
N THR A 37 17.09 -1.05 12.33
CA THR A 37 17.35 -1.83 13.54
C THR A 37 16.35 -1.48 14.64
N GLU A 38 16.10 -0.19 14.87
CA GLU A 38 15.10 0.27 15.84
C GLU A 38 13.70 -0.18 15.41
N LEU A 39 13.37 -0.02 14.14
CA LEU A 39 12.10 -0.49 13.59
C LEU A 39 11.93 -2.01 13.80
N ALA A 40 12.95 -2.83 13.54
CA ALA A 40 12.87 -4.26 13.81
C ALA A 40 12.52 -4.56 15.27
N GLY A 41 13.11 -3.80 16.21
CA GLY A 41 12.79 -3.88 17.63
C GLY A 41 11.35 -3.50 17.94
N GLU A 42 10.84 -2.40 17.37
CA GLU A 42 9.45 -1.98 17.56
C GLU A 42 8.44 -2.95 16.91
N LEU A 43 8.74 -3.48 15.72
CA LEU A 43 7.92 -4.49 15.07
C LEU A 43 7.83 -5.78 15.90
N ALA A 44 8.92 -6.20 16.55
CA ALA A 44 8.90 -7.35 17.43
C ALA A 44 7.94 -7.15 18.62
N LYS A 45 7.85 -5.93 19.17
CA LYS A 45 6.85 -5.59 20.22
C LYS A 45 5.42 -5.67 19.73
N LEU A 46 5.20 -5.51 18.42
CA LEU A 46 3.90 -5.69 17.74
C LEU A 46 3.66 -7.14 17.27
N GLY A 47 4.53 -8.09 17.67
CA GLY A 47 4.42 -9.50 17.27
C GLY A 47 4.88 -9.80 15.84
N VAL A 48 5.64 -8.88 15.21
CA VAL A 48 6.13 -8.99 13.84
C VAL A 48 7.64 -9.24 13.87
N THR A 49 8.05 -10.47 13.61
CA THR A 49 9.47 -10.86 13.62
C THR A 49 10.11 -10.58 12.26
N GLU A 50 10.91 -9.52 12.19
CA GLU A 50 11.67 -9.12 11.00
C GLU A 50 13.09 -8.73 11.41
N SER A 51 14.08 -9.00 10.55
CA SER A 51 15.43 -8.46 10.74
C SER A 51 15.57 -7.10 10.06
N ALA A 52 16.48 -6.26 10.56
CA ALA A 52 16.79 -4.97 9.93
C ALA A 52 17.13 -5.13 8.43
N HIS A 53 17.88 -6.18 8.09
CA HIS A 53 18.23 -6.49 6.70
C HIS A 53 17.01 -6.89 5.85
N ALA A 54 16.07 -7.68 6.40
CA ALA A 54 14.85 -8.06 5.70
C ALA A 54 13.95 -6.85 5.44
N ILE A 55 13.83 -5.95 6.42
CA ILE A 55 13.12 -4.68 6.30
C ILE A 55 13.75 -3.82 5.22
N GLU A 56 15.06 -3.58 5.29
CA GLU A 56 15.81 -2.80 4.30
C GLU A 56 15.60 -3.35 2.89
N ALA A 57 15.73 -4.67 2.72
CA ALA A 57 15.56 -5.33 1.42
C ALA A 57 14.13 -5.14 0.85
N LYS A 58 13.10 -5.21 1.70
CA LYS A 58 11.70 -4.94 1.30
C LYS A 58 11.50 -3.48 0.90
N VAL A 59 11.97 -2.55 1.74
CA VAL A 59 11.85 -1.11 1.49
C VAL A 59 12.63 -0.69 0.25
N SER A 60 13.83 -1.25 0.04
CA SER A 60 14.66 -0.98 -1.14
C SER A 60 13.98 -1.42 -2.44
N ARG A 61 13.38 -2.62 -2.46
CA ARG A 61 12.66 -3.12 -3.64
C ARG A 61 11.29 -2.48 -3.85
N GLY A 62 10.66 -1.96 -2.80
CA GLY A 62 9.31 -1.40 -2.88
C GLY A 62 8.21 -2.46 -3.04
N THR A 63 8.56 -3.75 -2.95
CA THR A 63 7.65 -4.87 -3.13
C THR A 63 7.28 -5.48 -1.78
N PHE A 64 6.30 -4.89 -1.11
CA PHE A 64 5.77 -5.38 0.16
C PHE A 64 4.26 -5.18 0.27
N ARG A 65 3.61 -6.02 1.08
CA ARG A 65 2.16 -5.95 1.34
C ARG A 65 1.79 -4.68 2.09
N PHE A 66 0.58 -4.20 1.89
CA PHE A 66 0.09 -3.02 2.59
C PHE A 66 0.04 -3.22 4.11
N ALA A 67 -0.24 -4.45 4.57
CA ALA A 67 -0.11 -4.83 5.98
C ALA A 67 1.26 -4.47 6.58
N PHE A 68 2.35 -4.66 5.82
CA PHE A 68 3.68 -4.26 6.26
C PHE A 68 3.83 -2.74 6.32
N PHE A 69 3.22 -2.00 5.39
CA PHE A 69 3.22 -0.53 5.47
C PHE A 69 2.51 -0.01 6.73
N LEU A 70 1.38 -0.61 7.11
CA LEU A 70 0.68 -0.28 8.36
C LEU A 70 1.55 -0.60 9.58
N GLN A 71 2.27 -1.71 9.56
CA GLN A 71 3.25 -2.06 10.59
C GLN A 71 4.36 -1.02 10.71
N LEU A 72 4.88 -0.49 9.58
CA LEU A 72 5.87 0.59 9.60
C LEU A 72 5.33 1.84 10.31
N ILE A 73 4.09 2.23 10.00
CA ILE A 73 3.45 3.40 10.60
C ILE A 73 3.28 3.19 12.11
N ALA A 74 2.74 2.03 12.51
CA ALA A 74 2.53 1.70 13.92
C ALA A 74 3.85 1.59 14.71
N GLY A 75 4.84 0.87 14.16
CA GLY A 75 6.14 0.65 14.80
C GLY A 75 6.97 1.92 14.91
N SER A 76 6.92 2.78 13.88
CA SER A 76 7.60 4.09 13.93
C SER A 76 6.89 5.12 14.79
N ARG A 77 5.62 4.90 15.15
CA ARG A 77 4.75 5.90 15.81
C ARG A 77 4.61 7.19 15.00
N THR A 78 4.69 7.06 13.67
CA THR A 78 4.43 8.18 12.76
C THR A 78 2.95 8.55 12.80
N ASP A 79 2.65 9.85 12.80
CA ASP A 79 1.27 10.35 12.71
C ASP A 79 0.53 9.71 11.52
N CYS A 80 -0.50 8.94 11.83
CA CYS A 80 -1.33 8.29 10.83
C CYS A 80 -2.49 9.21 10.37
N PRO A 81 -2.97 9.05 9.13
CA PRO A 81 -4.24 9.62 8.72
C PRO A 81 -5.37 9.25 9.69
N TYR A 82 -6.24 10.22 10.01
CA TYR A 82 -7.34 10.00 10.95
C TYR A 82 -8.24 8.82 10.56
N LEU A 83 -8.51 8.64 9.26
CA LEU A 83 -9.28 7.51 8.73
C LEU A 83 -8.67 6.14 9.04
N TRP A 84 -7.38 6.07 9.35
CA TRP A 84 -6.68 4.80 9.61
C TRP A 84 -6.56 4.51 11.11
N ALA A 85 -6.89 5.47 11.98
CA ALA A 85 -6.64 5.39 13.41
C ALA A 85 -7.32 4.18 14.05
N ASP A 86 -8.60 3.96 13.77
CA ASP A 86 -9.36 2.83 14.31
C ASP A 86 -8.74 1.48 13.90
N ALA A 87 -8.41 1.33 12.62
CA ALA A 87 -7.77 0.13 12.11
C ALA A 87 -6.38 -0.11 12.74
N LEU A 88 -5.58 0.95 12.90
CA LEU A 88 -4.23 0.84 13.50
C LEU A 88 -4.28 0.53 15.00
N SER A 89 -5.30 0.99 15.72
CA SER A 89 -5.51 0.73 17.15
C SER A 89 -6.16 -0.63 17.45
N SER A 90 -6.77 -1.27 16.45
CA SER A 90 -7.44 -2.56 16.59
C SER A 90 -6.49 -3.67 17.09
N THR A 91 -7.03 -4.73 17.68
CA THR A 91 -6.29 -5.97 18.02
C THR A 91 -6.35 -7.03 16.92
N GLU A 92 -7.03 -6.73 15.82
CA GLU A 92 -7.16 -7.61 14.66
C GLU A 92 -5.81 -7.88 13.98
N THR A 93 -5.80 -8.92 13.13
CA THR A 93 -4.64 -9.22 12.28
C THR A 93 -4.28 -8.06 11.37
N TRP A 94 -3.01 -7.91 11.00
CA TRP A 94 -2.56 -6.83 10.09
C TRP A 94 -3.22 -6.88 8.71
N GLN A 95 -3.60 -8.08 8.26
CA GLN A 95 -4.41 -8.29 7.06
C GLN A 95 -5.79 -7.70 7.23
N ALA A 96 -6.51 -8.05 8.30
CA ALA A 96 -7.83 -7.48 8.57
C ALA A 96 -7.78 -5.94 8.70
N ARG A 97 -6.76 -5.40 9.37
CA ARG A 97 -6.53 -3.94 9.42
C ARG A 97 -6.34 -3.31 8.04
N SER A 98 -5.64 -4.01 7.14
CA SER A 98 -5.45 -3.56 5.75
C SER A 98 -6.78 -3.46 5.01
N SER A 99 -7.65 -4.45 5.16
CA SER A 99 -9.02 -4.43 4.62
C SER A 99 -9.84 -3.29 5.21
N THR A 100 -9.78 -3.09 6.53
CA THR A 100 -10.49 -2.01 7.23
C THR A 100 -10.03 -0.63 6.76
N VAL A 101 -8.72 -0.40 6.62
CA VAL A 101 -8.19 0.87 6.07
C VAL A 101 -8.71 1.11 4.66
N PHE A 102 -8.68 0.10 3.79
CA PHE A 102 -9.19 0.25 2.43
C PHE A 102 -10.69 0.56 2.42
N ALA A 103 -11.48 -0.13 3.24
CA ALA A 103 -12.90 0.13 3.38
C ALA A 103 -13.18 1.56 3.88
N ALA A 104 -12.40 2.04 4.85
CA ALA A 104 -12.49 3.41 5.37
C ALA A 104 -12.24 4.46 4.26
N GLU A 105 -11.20 4.28 3.45
CA GLU A 105 -10.93 5.15 2.29
C GLU A 105 -12.07 5.17 1.27
N MET A 106 -12.70 4.01 1.05
CA MET A 106 -13.82 3.87 0.11
C MET A 106 -15.13 4.50 0.63
N THR A 107 -15.27 4.75 1.94
CA THR A 107 -16.50 5.37 2.47
C THR A 107 -16.77 6.76 1.91
N GLY A 108 -15.73 7.48 1.46
CA GLY A 108 -15.88 8.76 0.77
C GLY A 108 -16.49 8.66 -0.63
N GLN A 109 -16.63 7.45 -1.19
CA GLN A 109 -17.13 7.19 -2.54
C GLN A 109 -18.14 6.02 -2.57
N PRO A 110 -19.33 6.17 -1.95
CA PRO A 110 -20.31 5.08 -1.84
C PRO A 110 -20.86 4.58 -3.19
N TRP A 111 -20.72 5.37 -4.26
CA TRP A 111 -21.14 4.98 -5.61
C TRP A 111 -20.11 4.10 -6.34
N LEU A 112 -18.90 3.95 -5.81
CA LEU A 112 -17.82 3.24 -6.49
C LEU A 112 -17.90 1.74 -6.20
N ASN A 113 -18.32 0.96 -7.19
CA ASN A 113 -18.30 -0.50 -7.11
C ASN A 113 -16.97 -1.11 -7.64
N TRP A 114 -16.77 -2.40 -7.41
CA TRP A 114 -15.55 -3.12 -7.82
C TRP A 114 -15.29 -3.12 -9.32
N GLN A 115 -16.35 -3.12 -10.15
CA GLN A 115 -16.20 -3.03 -11.60
C GLN A 115 -15.69 -1.66 -12.02
N MET A 116 -16.26 -0.59 -11.46
CA MET A 116 -15.80 0.78 -11.72
C MET A 116 -14.37 0.99 -11.27
N LEU A 117 -13.98 0.45 -10.11
CA LEU A 117 -12.60 0.51 -9.64
C LEU A 117 -11.64 -0.25 -10.54
N SER A 118 -12.00 -1.47 -10.97
CA SER A 118 -11.23 -2.25 -11.94
C SER A 118 -11.04 -1.48 -13.26
N ASN A 119 -12.11 -0.87 -13.79
CA ASN A 119 -12.04 -0.06 -15.00
C ASN A 119 -11.10 1.16 -14.82
N ARG A 120 -11.19 1.86 -13.68
CA ARG A 120 -10.29 2.98 -13.37
C ARG A 120 -8.83 2.57 -13.27
N LEU A 121 -8.55 1.40 -12.68
CA LEU A 121 -7.19 0.85 -12.62
C LEU A 121 -6.64 0.57 -14.03
N GLN A 122 -7.50 0.16 -14.97
CA GLN A 122 -7.10 -0.05 -16.36
C GLN A 122 -6.63 1.24 -17.04
N GLU A 123 -7.20 2.41 -16.69
CA GLU A 123 -6.80 3.72 -17.21
C GLU A 123 -5.33 4.07 -16.89
N ILE A 124 -4.76 3.47 -15.84
CA ILE A 124 -3.36 3.62 -15.42
C ILE A 124 -2.52 2.38 -15.71
N GLY A 125 -2.98 1.50 -16.61
CA GLY A 125 -2.26 0.32 -17.07
C GLY A 125 -2.34 -0.90 -16.15
N VAL A 126 -3.22 -0.90 -15.15
CA VAL A 126 -3.39 -2.00 -14.20
C VAL A 126 -4.60 -2.84 -14.59
N SER A 127 -4.35 -3.98 -15.23
CA SER A 127 -5.39 -4.94 -15.60
C SER A 127 -5.61 -5.96 -14.48
N LEU A 128 -6.63 -5.74 -13.65
CA LEU A 128 -7.01 -6.67 -12.57
C LEU A 128 -8.54 -6.85 -12.56
N PRO A 129 -9.07 -8.08 -12.76
CA PRO A 129 -10.50 -8.33 -12.72
C PRO A 129 -11.14 -7.92 -11.39
N SER A 130 -12.37 -7.41 -11.44
CA SER A 130 -13.10 -6.88 -10.28
C SER A 130 -13.26 -7.92 -9.16
N GLU A 131 -13.57 -9.17 -9.47
CA GLU A 131 -13.67 -10.26 -8.48
C GLU A 131 -12.32 -10.55 -7.79
N SER A 132 -11.23 -10.56 -8.55
CA SER A 132 -9.88 -10.78 -8.02
C SER A 132 -9.39 -9.60 -7.20
N LEU A 133 -9.77 -8.38 -7.58
CA LEU A 133 -9.52 -7.16 -6.81
C LEU A 133 -10.28 -7.23 -5.49
N GLN A 134 -11.58 -7.50 -5.52
CA GLN A 134 -12.42 -7.63 -4.34
C GLN A 134 -11.85 -8.67 -3.36
N ALA A 135 -11.56 -9.89 -3.84
CA ALA A 135 -11.01 -10.95 -2.99
C ALA A 135 -9.66 -10.58 -2.34
N GLN A 136 -8.78 -9.88 -3.07
CA GLN A 136 -7.51 -9.41 -2.52
C GLN A 136 -7.68 -8.33 -1.46
N ILE A 137 -8.59 -7.38 -1.69
CA ILE A 137 -8.87 -6.30 -0.73
C ILE A 137 -9.55 -6.85 0.51
N GLU A 138 -10.57 -7.71 0.36
CA GLU A 138 -11.30 -8.30 1.50
C GLU A 138 -10.39 -9.18 2.35
N SER A 139 -9.51 -9.97 1.73
CA SER A 139 -8.52 -10.77 2.47
C SER A 139 -7.39 -9.96 3.10
N GLY A 140 -7.25 -8.68 2.76
CA GLY A 140 -6.17 -7.81 3.25
C GLY A 140 -4.78 -8.20 2.73
N SER A 141 -4.72 -9.08 1.73
CA SER A 141 -3.47 -9.64 1.21
C SER A 141 -3.05 -8.98 -0.12
N PHE A 142 -3.11 -7.65 -0.17
CA PHE A 142 -2.72 -6.87 -1.35
C PHE A 142 -1.37 -6.17 -1.18
N ALA A 143 -0.73 -5.87 -2.32
CA ALA A 143 0.51 -5.12 -2.38
C ALA A 143 0.29 -3.64 -2.04
N THR A 144 1.30 -2.99 -1.45
CA THR A 144 1.26 -1.54 -1.22
C THR A 144 1.12 -0.78 -2.54
N THR A 145 1.73 -1.27 -3.62
CA THR A 145 1.56 -0.71 -4.97
C THR A 145 0.11 -0.69 -5.42
N LEU A 146 -0.66 -1.75 -5.16
CA LEU A 146 -2.10 -1.79 -5.46
C LEU A 146 -2.88 -0.76 -4.63
N PHE A 147 -2.53 -0.56 -3.35
CA PHE A 147 -3.11 0.52 -2.55
C PHE A 147 -2.81 1.89 -3.17
N LEU A 148 -1.57 2.15 -3.60
CA LEU A 148 -1.20 3.43 -4.23
C LEU A 148 -1.92 3.66 -5.56
N GLN A 149 -2.09 2.60 -6.35
CA GLN A 149 -2.84 2.64 -7.61
C GLN A 149 -4.31 2.99 -7.36
N CYS A 150 -4.95 2.30 -6.41
CA CYS A 150 -6.31 2.62 -5.95
C CYS A 150 -6.39 4.05 -5.40
N ALA A 151 -5.45 4.45 -4.55
CA ALA A 151 -5.39 5.80 -3.99
C ALA A 151 -5.28 6.88 -5.07
N THR A 152 -4.58 6.59 -6.17
CA THR A 152 -4.46 7.51 -7.31
C THR A 152 -5.79 7.66 -8.04
N VAL A 153 -6.41 6.54 -8.42
CA VAL A 153 -7.63 6.57 -9.24
C VAL A 153 -8.90 6.89 -8.45
N CYS A 154 -8.85 6.70 -7.13
CA CYS A 154 -9.91 7.06 -6.19
C CYS A 154 -9.63 8.38 -5.46
N ARG A 155 -8.44 8.98 -5.61
CA ARG A 155 -8.03 10.21 -4.89
C ARG A 155 -8.13 10.09 -3.37
N PHE A 156 -7.60 9.00 -2.81
CA PHE A 156 -7.51 8.82 -1.35
C PHE A 156 -6.55 9.86 -0.77
N GLU A 157 -7.08 10.92 -0.14
CA GLU A 157 -6.27 12.05 0.32
C GLU A 157 -5.28 11.68 1.44
N SER A 158 -5.58 10.63 2.20
CA SER A 158 -4.70 10.09 3.24
C SER A 158 -3.29 9.80 2.74
N ILE A 159 -3.13 9.42 1.46
CA ILE A 159 -1.82 9.09 0.89
C ILE A 159 -0.92 10.32 0.75
N TYR A 160 -1.50 11.53 0.68
CA TYR A 160 -0.73 12.78 0.55
C TYR A 160 0.11 13.08 1.80
N ARG A 161 -0.19 12.40 2.91
CA ARG A 161 0.72 12.40 4.06
C ARG A 161 2.01 11.67 3.78
N PHE A 162 2.16 10.85 2.76
CA PHE A 162 3.38 10.06 2.53
C PHE A 162 4.03 10.34 1.17
N LEU A 163 3.25 10.79 0.20
CA LEU A 163 3.68 11.00 -1.18
C LEU A 163 3.03 12.25 -1.76
N ASP A 164 3.77 12.98 -2.60
CA ASP A 164 3.21 14.11 -3.32
C ASP A 164 2.26 13.65 -4.45
N THR A 165 1.13 14.32 -4.59
CA THR A 165 0.13 14.04 -5.64
C THR A 165 0.73 14.10 -7.05
N SER A 166 1.70 15.00 -7.28
CA SER A 166 2.38 15.13 -8.58
C SER A 166 3.19 13.88 -8.95
N GLU A 167 3.79 13.19 -7.97
CA GLU A 167 4.55 11.96 -8.19
C GLU A 167 3.61 10.79 -8.54
N LEU A 168 2.48 10.69 -7.83
CA LEU A 168 1.44 9.69 -8.10
C LEU A 168 0.89 9.85 -9.52
N HIS A 169 0.52 11.08 -9.90
CA HIS A 169 0.05 11.38 -11.25
C HIS A 169 1.11 11.11 -12.32
N ARG A 170 2.38 11.45 -12.07
CA ARG A 170 3.45 11.18 -13.03
C ARG A 170 3.61 9.69 -13.30
N VAL A 171 3.60 8.87 -12.26
CA VAL A 171 3.69 7.41 -12.41
C VAL A 171 2.43 6.85 -13.10
N ALA A 172 1.24 7.35 -12.76
CA ALA A 172 0.00 6.96 -13.44
C ALA A 172 0.05 7.24 -14.95
N LEU A 173 0.40 8.47 -15.34
CA LEU A 173 0.49 8.88 -16.75
C LEU A 173 1.55 8.09 -17.53
N ALA A 174 2.68 7.76 -16.90
CA ALA A 174 3.73 6.95 -17.53
C ALA A 174 3.28 5.49 -17.81
N ASN A 175 2.20 5.04 -17.17
CA ASN A 175 1.67 3.68 -17.27
C ASN A 175 0.33 3.58 -18.00
N SER A 176 -0.32 4.71 -18.29
CA SER A 176 -1.53 4.73 -19.08
C SER A 176 -1.28 4.11 -20.47
N PRO A 177 -2.17 3.22 -20.94
CA PRO A 177 -2.02 2.62 -22.26
C PRO A 177 -2.00 3.71 -23.34
N GLN A 178 -0.97 3.73 -24.17
CA GLN A 178 -0.93 4.60 -25.35
C GLN A 178 -1.99 4.10 -26.34
N SER A 179 -2.89 5.00 -26.76
CA SER A 179 -3.94 4.73 -27.74
C SER A 179 -3.38 4.41 -29.12
#